data_AF-R5IUQ3-F1
#
_entry.id   AF-R5IUQ3-F1
#
_cell.length_a   1.000
_cell.length_b   1.000
_cell.length_c   1.000
_cell.angle_alpha   90.00
_cell.angle_beta   90.00
_cell.angle_gamma   90.00
#
_symmetry.space_group_name_H-M   'P 1'
#
loop_
_entity.id
_entity.type
_entity.pdbx_description
1 polymer ?
#
loop_
_entity_poly.entity_id
_entity_poly.type
_entity_poly.pdbx_seq_one_letter_code
_entity_poly.pdbx_strand_id
1 'polypeptide(L)'
;MYTELGDSVSNKYLCFIGGDTPICIVESDVPGPTCIVLKESYGNAFVPFLTSHYGRIIVIDPREFNRDGKPSLNLAEFAADQGVDDLIVINYPYMINSKAFIRYLNALAGVQ
;
A
#
# COMPACT_ATOMS: atom_id res chain seq x y z
N MET A 1 -1.23 12.60 -9.32
CA MET A 1 -1.40 11.21 -8.83
C MET A 1 -2.78 10.66 -9.17
N TYR A 2 -3.22 10.87 -10.42
CA TYR A 2 -4.42 10.26 -10.98
C TYR A 2 -4.08 9.81 -12.39
N THR A 3 -4.55 8.63 -12.75
CA THR A 3 -4.49 8.15 -14.12
C THR A 3 -5.79 8.51 -14.81
N GLU A 4 -5.70 9.27 -15.91
CA GLU A 4 -6.84 9.46 -16.79
C GLU A 4 -7.23 8.10 -17.39
N LEU A 5 -8.49 7.72 -17.23
CA LEU A 5 -9.00 6.45 -17.72
C LEU A 5 -9.94 6.71 -18.89
N GLY A 6 -9.70 6.02 -20.01
CA GLY A 6 -10.60 6.08 -21.16
C GLY A 6 -12.03 5.64 -20.83
N ASP A 7 -13.00 6.14 -21.58
CA ASP A 7 -14.43 5.92 -21.34
C ASP A 7 -14.81 4.44 -21.21
N SER A 8 -14.15 3.56 -21.98
CA SER A 8 -14.36 2.12 -22.00
C SER A 8 -13.91 1.37 -20.74
N VAL A 9 -13.12 1.99 -19.86
CA VAL A 9 -12.68 1.36 -18.61
C VAL A 9 -13.86 1.25 -17.64
N SER A 10 -14.29 0.03 -17.33
CA SER A 10 -15.43 -0.21 -16.42
C SER A 10 -15.09 0.09 -14.95
N ASN A 11 -13.88 -0.29 -14.52
CA ASN A 11 -13.41 -0.01 -13.16
C ASN A 11 -12.72 1.36 -13.08
N LYS A 12 -13.52 2.42 -12.94
CA LYS A 12 -13.00 3.79 -12.81
C LYS A 12 -12.18 4.02 -11.55
N TYR A 13 -12.31 3.16 -10.54
CA TYR A 13 -11.54 3.26 -9.29
C TYR A 13 -10.04 3.04 -9.50
N LEU A 14 -9.63 2.44 -10.64
CA LEU A 14 -8.22 2.33 -11.02
C LEU A 14 -7.53 3.69 -11.27
N CYS A 15 -8.29 4.80 -11.33
CA CYS A 15 -7.72 6.13 -11.47
C CYS A 15 -6.81 6.48 -10.27
N PHE A 16 -7.08 5.87 -9.11
CA PHE A 16 -6.26 5.97 -7.92
C PHE A 16 -5.13 4.96 -7.99
N ILE A 17 -3.89 5.45 -8.15
CA ILE A 17 -2.63 4.69 -8.09
C ILE A 17 -2.55 3.43 -8.99
N GLY A 18 -3.43 3.28 -9.98
CA GLY A 18 -3.48 2.09 -10.83
C GLY A 18 -4.09 0.85 -10.15
N GLY A 19 -4.65 0.99 -8.96
CA GLY A 19 -5.28 -0.10 -8.21
C GLY A 19 -4.36 -0.82 -7.22
N ASP A 20 -4.43 -2.15 -7.23
CA ASP A 20 -3.77 -3.00 -6.25
C ASP A 20 -2.51 -3.63 -6.86
N THR A 21 -1.36 -3.01 -6.59
CA THR A 21 -0.04 -3.48 -6.99
C THR A 21 0.77 -3.90 -5.77
N PRO A 22 1.75 -4.83 -5.89
CA PRO A 22 2.56 -5.26 -4.75
C PRO A 22 3.22 -4.09 -4.01
N ILE A 23 3.92 -3.23 -4.77
CA ILE A 23 4.47 -1.96 -4.28
C ILE A 23 4.13 -0.87 -5.30
N CYS A 24 3.67 0.28 -4.82
CA CYS A 24 3.59 1.53 -5.57
C CYS A 24 4.37 2.60 -4.81
N ILE A 25 5.32 3.27 -5.46
CA ILE A 25 6.08 4.36 -4.86
C ILE A 25 5.59 5.67 -5.47
N VAL A 26 5.31 6.63 -4.59
CA VAL A 26 4.89 7.98 -4.95
C VAL A 26 5.89 8.94 -4.35
N GLU A 27 6.53 9.73 -5.21
CA GLU A 27 7.38 10.84 -4.80
C GLU A 27 6.57 12.15 -4.94
N SER A 28 6.72 13.05 -3.99
CA SER A 28 6.06 14.36 -3.97
C SER A 28 7.07 15.50 -3.88
N ASP A 29 6.61 16.75 -4.04
CA ASP A 29 7.46 17.94 -3.97
C ASP A 29 7.69 18.43 -2.53
N VAL A 30 7.17 17.74 -1.52
CA VAL A 30 7.32 18.10 -0.10
C VAL A 30 8.64 17.52 0.46
N PRO A 31 9.45 18.30 1.20
CA PRO A 31 10.67 17.77 1.80
C PRO A 31 10.35 16.83 2.97
N GLY A 32 10.59 15.53 2.79
CA GLY A 32 10.33 14.48 3.80
C GLY A 32 8.88 14.50 4.34
N PRO A 33 8.58 13.77 5.42
CA PRO A 33 9.08 12.43 5.77
C PRO A 33 8.73 11.35 4.72
N THR A 34 9.17 10.11 4.95
CA THR A 34 8.80 8.91 4.19
C THR A 34 7.78 8.07 4.98
N CYS A 35 6.66 7.68 4.37
CA CYS A 35 5.74 6.72 4.98
C CYS A 35 5.55 5.44 4.17
N ILE A 36 5.18 4.36 4.87
CA ILE A 36 4.53 3.20 4.26
C ILE A 36 3.02 3.31 4.46
N VAL A 37 2.26 3.04 3.40
CA VAL A 37 0.81 2.82 3.45
C VAL A 37 0.54 1.33 3.24
N LEU A 38 0.15 0.63 4.31
CA LEU A 38 -0.22 -0.77 4.27
C LEU A 38 -1.74 -0.89 4.10
N LYS A 39 -2.18 -1.32 2.91
CA LYS A 39 -3.59 -1.17 2.50
C LYS A 39 -4.11 -2.34 1.67
N GLU A 40 -5.44 -2.44 1.60
CA GLU A 40 -6.15 -3.05 0.47
C GLU A 40 -6.83 -1.96 -0.39
N SER A 41 -7.59 -2.36 -1.41
CA SER A 41 -8.26 -1.49 -2.38
C SER A 41 -8.85 -0.19 -1.81
N TYR A 42 -9.48 -0.19 -0.63
CA TYR A 42 -10.03 1.01 0.01
C TYR A 42 -9.01 2.15 0.19
N GLY A 43 -7.74 1.80 0.42
CA GLY A 43 -6.66 2.76 0.61
C GLY A 43 -6.23 3.49 -0.66
N ASN A 44 -6.59 3.00 -1.86
CA ASN A 44 -6.13 3.60 -3.13
C ASN A 44 -6.50 5.06 -3.22
N ALA A 45 -7.76 5.38 -2.89
CA ALA A 45 -8.26 6.76 -2.92
C ALA A 45 -7.67 7.66 -1.83
N PHE A 46 -7.08 7.09 -0.78
CA PHE A 46 -6.48 7.86 0.31
C PHE A 46 -5.07 8.35 -0.01
N VAL A 47 -4.27 7.55 -0.75
CA VAL A 47 -2.86 7.87 -1.04
C VAL A 47 -2.65 9.26 -1.64
N PRO A 48 -3.46 9.76 -2.60
CA PRO A 48 -3.27 11.10 -3.14
C PRO A 48 -3.36 12.24 -2.10
N PHE A 49 -4.06 12.05 -0.98
CA PHE A 49 -4.14 13.07 0.07
C PHE A 49 -2.87 13.17 0.91
N LEU A 50 -1.97 12.17 0.83
CA LEU A 50 -0.72 12.15 1.59
C LEU A 50 0.41 12.96 0.92
N THR A 51 0.26 13.32 -0.35
CA THR A 51 1.33 13.99 -1.12
C THR A 51 1.64 15.41 -0.62
N SER A 52 0.75 16.03 0.15
CA SER A 52 1.02 17.30 0.84
C SER A 52 1.74 17.14 2.17
N HIS A 53 1.96 15.90 2.63
CA HIS A 53 2.50 15.60 3.97
C HIS A 53 3.78 14.79 3.94
N TYR A 54 4.02 14.01 2.88
CA TYR A 54 5.14 13.09 2.77
C TYR A 54 5.86 13.29 1.45
N GLY A 55 7.18 13.46 1.50
CA GLY A 55 8.05 13.48 0.33
C GLY A 55 8.06 12.16 -0.43
N ARG A 56 7.95 11.04 0.30
CA ARG A 56 7.91 9.69 -0.27
C ARG A 56 6.85 8.83 0.39
N ILE A 57 6.01 8.20 -0.42
CA ILE A 57 4.92 7.32 0.04
C ILE A 57 5.10 5.96 -0.62
N ILE A 58 5.34 4.93 0.19
CA ILE A 58 5.52 3.55 -0.25
C ILE A 58 4.26 2.76 0.07
N VAL A 59 3.45 2.50 -0.95
CA VAL A 59 2.18 1.79 -0.80
C VAL A 59 2.42 0.29 -0.98
N ILE A 60 1.98 -0.51 -0.03
CA ILE A 60 2.17 -1.98 -0.01
C ILE A 60 0.81 -2.66 0.11
N ASP A 61 0.56 -3.64 -0.77
CA ASP A 61 -0.60 -4.52 -0.69
C ASP A 61 -0.24 -5.87 -0.06
N PRO A 62 -0.72 -6.21 1.15
CA PRO A 62 -0.36 -7.45 1.82
C PRO A 62 -0.69 -8.72 1.04
N ARG A 63 -1.67 -8.67 0.12
CA ARG A 63 -2.14 -9.86 -0.62
C ARG A 63 -1.10 -10.37 -1.62
N GLU A 64 -0.08 -9.58 -1.90
CA GLU A 64 0.89 -9.80 -2.97
C GLU A 64 2.24 -10.35 -2.48
N PHE A 65 2.36 -10.74 -1.21
CA PHE A 65 3.60 -11.24 -0.62
C PHE A 65 3.44 -12.53 0.19
N ASN A 66 4.56 -13.20 0.45
CA ASN A 66 4.71 -14.30 1.41
C ASN A 66 3.71 -15.45 1.20
N ARG A 67 3.50 -15.84 -0.05
CA ARG A 67 2.61 -16.93 -0.47
C ARG A 67 3.12 -17.56 -1.76
N ASP A 68 2.60 -18.73 -2.10
CA ASP A 68 3.04 -19.49 -3.27
C ASP A 68 3.02 -18.64 -4.55
N GLY A 69 4.18 -18.57 -5.21
CA GLY A 69 4.37 -17.81 -6.46
C GLY A 69 4.44 -16.30 -6.29
N LYS A 70 4.52 -15.77 -5.07
CA LYS A 70 4.68 -14.33 -4.78
C LYS A 70 6.04 -14.06 -4.11
N PRO A 71 6.57 -12.83 -4.24
CA PRO A 71 7.80 -12.44 -3.57
C PRO A 71 7.66 -12.48 -2.04
N SER A 72 8.80 -12.61 -1.36
CA SER A 72 8.87 -12.49 0.09
C SER A 72 9.11 -11.04 0.51
N LEU A 73 8.54 -10.64 1.64
CA LEU A 73 8.73 -9.32 2.24
C LEU A 73 8.66 -9.43 3.77
N ASN A 74 9.73 -9.02 4.44
CA ASN A 74 9.70 -8.69 5.86
C ASN A 74 9.48 -7.17 5.97
N LEU A 75 8.35 -6.75 6.54
CA LEU A 75 7.94 -5.35 6.55
C LEU A 75 8.87 -4.49 7.41
N ALA A 76 9.34 -5.01 8.55
CA ALA A 76 10.18 -4.25 9.48
C ALA A 76 11.59 -4.02 8.90
N GLU A 77 12.20 -5.05 8.32
CA GLU A 77 13.49 -4.94 7.63
C GLU A 77 13.39 -4.00 6.43
N PHE A 78 12.35 -4.17 5.61
CA PHE A 78 12.11 -3.30 4.47
C PHE A 78 11.90 -1.83 4.88
N ALA A 79 11.12 -1.57 5.95
CA ALA A 79 10.91 -0.21 6.44
C ALA A 79 12.22 0.44 6.93
N ALA A 80 13.07 -0.33 7.62
CA ALA A 80 14.38 0.14 8.05
C ALA A 80 15.30 0.46 6.86
N ASP A 81 15.36 -0.43 5.86
CA ASP A 81 16.16 -0.24 4.65
C ASP A 81 15.72 0.97 3.82
N GLN A 82 14.42 1.27 3.84
CA GLN A 82 13.85 2.42 3.12
C GLN A 82 13.91 3.74 3.90
N GLY A 83 14.36 3.73 5.17
CA GLY A 83 14.38 4.93 6.02
C GLY A 83 12.98 5.49 6.29
N VAL A 84 12.02 4.61 6.57
CA VAL A 84 10.61 4.98 6.80
C VAL A 84 10.43 5.61 8.17
N ASP A 85 9.72 6.75 8.21
CA ASP A 85 9.38 7.48 9.43
C ASP A 85 8.04 7.01 10.02
N ASP A 86 7.04 6.78 9.16
CA ASP A 86 5.67 6.47 9.57
C ASP A 86 5.09 5.22 8.87
N LEU A 87 4.27 4.46 9.61
CA LEU A 87 3.44 3.38 9.08
C LEU A 87 1.96 3.74 9.20
N ILE A 88 1.26 3.83 8.08
CA ILE A 88 -0.19 4.07 8.01
C ILE A 88 -0.88 2.78 7.56
N VAL A 89 -1.80 2.28 8.38
CA VAL A 89 -2.62 1.10 8.06
C VAL A 89 -4.03 1.55 7.74
N ILE A 90 -4.49 1.34 6.50
CA ILE A 90 -5.83 1.75 6.06
C ILE A 90 -6.52 0.65 5.28
N ASN A 91 -7.61 0.13 5.86
CA ASN A 91 -8.38 -0.97 5.29
C ASN A 91 -9.86 -0.78 5.61
N TYR A 92 -10.73 -1.32 4.75
CA TYR A 92 -12.15 -1.43 5.01
C TYR A 92 -12.38 -2.23 6.31
N PRO A 93 -13.15 -1.73 7.30
CA PRO A 93 -13.24 -2.36 8.62
C PRO A 93 -13.66 -3.84 8.59
N TYR A 94 -14.42 -4.28 7.59
CA TYR A 94 -14.80 -5.69 7.48
C TYR A 94 -13.62 -6.62 7.17
N MET A 95 -12.52 -6.10 6.61
CA MET A 95 -11.34 -6.88 6.26
C MET A 95 -10.63 -7.48 7.47
N ILE A 96 -10.79 -6.88 8.66
CA ILE A 96 -10.22 -7.45 9.89
C ILE A 96 -10.87 -8.80 10.27
N ASN A 97 -12.06 -9.10 9.75
CA ASN A 97 -12.72 -10.39 9.94
C ASN A 97 -12.22 -11.46 8.96
N SER A 98 -11.43 -11.08 7.95
CA SER A 98 -10.89 -12.02 6.97
C SER A 98 -9.65 -12.73 7.53
N LYS A 99 -9.80 -14.02 7.86
CA LYS A 99 -8.67 -14.86 8.28
C LYS A 99 -7.52 -14.87 7.27
N ALA A 100 -7.83 -14.80 5.97
CA ALA A 100 -6.82 -14.74 4.94
C ALA A 100 -6.03 -13.42 5.00
N PHE A 101 -6.72 -12.30 5.18
CA PHE A 101 -6.08 -10.99 5.26
C PHE A 101 -5.20 -10.85 6.51
N ILE A 102 -5.71 -11.30 7.67
CA ILE A 102 -4.93 -11.34 8.91
C ILE A 102 -3.66 -12.20 8.74
N ARG A 103 -3.76 -13.34 8.05
CA ARG A 103 -2.57 -14.18 7.75
C ARG A 103 -1.54 -13.43 6.90
N TYR A 104 -1.98 -12.62 5.92
CA TYR A 104 -1.06 -11.83 5.10
C TYR A 104 -0.34 -10.76 5.94
N LEU A 105 -1.05 -10.08 6.83
CA LEU A 105 -0.45 -9.11 7.76
C LEU A 105 0.55 -9.78 8.70
N ASN A 106 0.20 -10.92 9.29
CA ASN A 106 1.09 -11.68 10.17
C ASN A 106 2.38 -12.12 9.44
N ALA A 107 2.25 -12.60 8.20
CA ALA A 107 3.39 -13.01 7.39
C ALA A 107 4.35 -11.83 7.12
N LEU A 108 3.82 -10.63 6.82
CA LEU A 108 4.63 -9.42 6.66
C LEU A 108 5.33 -9.00 7.96
N ALA A 109 4.66 -9.16 9.10
CA ALA A 109 5.19 -8.84 10.42
C ALA A 109 6.17 -9.91 10.97
N GLY A 110 6.37 -11.01 10.26
CA GLY A 110 7.20 -12.13 10.72
C GLY A 110 6.60 -12.91 11.91
N VAL A 111 5.28 -12.78 12.13
CA VAL A 111 4.56 -13.48 13.21
C VAL A 111 3.97 -14.77 12.65
N GLN A 112 4.33 -15.91 13.22
CA GLN A 112 3.75 -17.23 12.89
C GLN A 112 2.43 -17.45 13.63
#